data_AF-A0A8J3ZKS6-F1
#
_entry.id   AF-A0A8J3ZKS6-F1
#
_cell.length_a   1.000
_cell.length_b   1.000
_cell.length_c   1.000
_cell.angle_alpha   90.00
_cell.angle_beta   90.00
_cell.angle_gamma   90.00
#
_symmetry.space_group_name_H-M   'P 1'
#
loop_
_entity.id
_entity.type
_entity.pdbx_description
1 polymer ?
#
loop_
_entity_poly.entity_id
_entity_poly.type
_entity_poly.pdbx_seq_one_letter_code
_entity_poly.pdbx_strand_id
1 'polypeptide(L)'
;MRVDSFDRHQIVAFFDPQTGSLREVDRERSDAGRLPVRGHYGRLDGAIAVFYRFEGDLFVWLRGRSWRATTSFLKWRRDGAKSQLVVSDGGGAKAAVAYETESGIEHDPTPFVEDEDFDFGLYVSNVLNDEERSSRIYQE
;
A
#
# COMPACT_ATOMS: atom_id res chain seq x y z
N MET A 1 -14.12 -1.99 -4.59
CA MET A 1 -13.70 -0.57 -4.49
C MET A 1 -12.53 -0.29 -5.42
N ARG A 2 -12.28 0.96 -5.81
CA ARG A 2 -11.13 1.34 -6.63
C ARG A 2 -9.89 1.47 -5.73
N VAL A 3 -8.78 0.88 -6.16
CA VAL A 3 -7.45 1.12 -5.61
C VAL A 3 -6.48 1.45 -6.75
N ASP A 4 -5.49 2.29 -6.49
CA ASP A 4 -4.52 2.71 -7.50
C ASP A 4 -3.23 1.89 -7.39
N SER A 5 -2.59 1.57 -8.52
CA SER A 5 -1.27 0.91 -8.47
C SER A 5 -0.27 1.90 -7.90
N PHE A 6 0.53 1.46 -6.94
CA PHE A 6 1.56 2.29 -6.34
C PHE A 6 2.71 2.56 -7.32
N ASP A 7 3.05 1.55 -8.12
CA ASP A 7 4.19 1.50 -9.04
C ASP A 7 3.84 1.82 -10.51
N ARG A 8 2.55 1.81 -10.86
CA ARG A 8 2.08 1.94 -12.26
C ARG A 8 0.94 2.95 -12.36
N HIS A 9 1.27 4.22 -12.58
CA HIS A 9 0.29 5.32 -12.60
C HIS A 9 -0.87 5.16 -13.59
N GLN A 10 -0.68 4.42 -14.69
CA GLN A 10 -1.72 4.20 -15.69
C GLN A 10 -2.66 3.02 -15.36
N ILE A 11 -2.38 2.29 -14.27
CA ILE A 11 -3.14 1.13 -13.85
C ILE A 11 -3.88 1.43 -12.55
N VAL A 12 -5.17 1.14 -12.55
CA VAL A 12 -6.00 1.07 -11.34
C VAL A 12 -6.59 -0.33 -11.23
N ALA A 13 -7.14 -0.68 -10.08
CA ALA A 13 -7.78 -1.96 -9.90
C ALA A 13 -9.10 -1.86 -9.14
N PHE A 14 -10.02 -2.76 -9.48
CA PHE A 14 -11.16 -3.05 -8.64
C PHE A 14 -10.78 -4.14 -7.65
N PHE A 15 -10.72 -3.76 -6.39
CA PHE A 15 -10.41 -4.66 -5.28
C PHE A 15 -11.67 -4.98 -4.48
N ASP A 16 -11.90 -6.27 -4.22
CA ASP A 16 -12.94 -6.77 -3.33
C ASP A 16 -12.31 -7.17 -1.99
N PRO A 17 -12.58 -6.45 -0.88
CA PRO A 17 -11.98 -6.73 0.41
C PRO A 17 -12.48 -8.02 1.06
N GLN A 18 -13.59 -8.59 0.60
CA GLN A 18 -14.12 -9.84 1.15
C GLN A 18 -13.40 -11.05 0.57
N THR A 19 -13.16 -11.03 -0.75
CA THR A 19 -12.55 -12.16 -1.47
C THR A 19 -11.06 -11.99 -1.72
N GLY A 20 -10.54 -10.76 -1.62
CA GLY A 20 -9.18 -10.42 -2.03
C GLY A 20 -9.01 -10.30 -3.53
N SER A 21 -10.09 -10.41 -4.31
CA SER A 21 -10.01 -10.35 -5.77
C SER A 21 -9.56 -8.96 -6.21
N LEU A 22 -8.54 -8.92 -7.06
CA LEU A 22 -7.99 -7.69 -7.63
C LEU A 22 -8.03 -7.78 -9.15
N ARG A 23 -8.77 -6.86 -9.79
CA ARG A 23 -8.88 -6.79 -11.25
C ARG A 23 -8.33 -5.48 -11.76
N GLU A 24 -7.17 -5.55 -12.40
CA GLU A 24 -6.52 -4.39 -13.01
C GLU A 24 -7.28 -3.93 -14.26
N VAL A 25 -7.32 -2.62 -14.44
CA VAL A 25 -7.82 -1.95 -15.64
C VAL A 25 -6.93 -0.75 -15.94
N ASP A 26 -6.86 -0.40 -17.21
CA ASP A 26 -6.23 0.84 -17.66
C ASP A 26 -7.11 2.02 -17.24
N ARG A 27 -6.47 3.02 -16.63
CA ARG A 27 -7.14 4.21 -16.07
C ARG A 27 -7.80 5.05 -17.16
N GLU A 28 -7.17 5.20 -18.32
CA GLU A 28 -7.65 6.05 -19.42
C GLU A 28 -8.72 5.34 -20.26
N ARG A 29 -8.65 4.01 -20.33
CA ARG A 29 -9.59 3.18 -21.12
C ARG A 29 -10.82 2.74 -20.35
N SER A 30 -11.03 3.21 -19.12
CA SER A 30 -12.18 2.82 -18.30
C SER A 30 -12.74 3.99 -17.49
N ASP A 31 -14.03 3.94 -17.18
CA ASP A 31 -14.65 4.90 -16.24
C ASP A 31 -14.10 4.77 -14.81
N ALA A 32 -13.21 3.81 -14.54
CA ALA A 32 -12.62 3.60 -13.23
C ALA A 32 -11.86 4.83 -12.73
N GLY A 33 -11.27 5.62 -13.64
CA GLY A 33 -10.59 6.88 -13.29
C GLY A 33 -11.49 7.93 -12.62
N ARG A 34 -12.81 7.82 -12.77
CA ARG A 34 -13.80 8.73 -12.17
C ARG A 34 -14.28 8.32 -10.78
N LEU A 35 -13.99 7.07 -10.36
CA LEU A 35 -14.42 6.58 -9.06
C LEU A 35 -13.46 7.08 -7.96
N PRO A 36 -13.97 7.38 -6.75
CA PRO A 36 -13.12 7.73 -5.62
C PRO A 36 -12.05 6.68 -5.34
N VAL A 37 -10.82 7.13 -5.08
CA VAL A 37 -9.72 6.23 -4.71
C VAL A 37 -9.92 5.79 -3.26
N ARG A 38 -10.05 4.49 -3.04
CA ARG A 38 -10.23 3.90 -1.71
C ARG A 38 -8.98 3.23 -1.17
N GLY A 39 -7.86 3.27 -1.89
CA GLY A 39 -6.62 2.65 -1.47
C GLY A 39 -5.56 2.64 -2.55
N HIS A 40 -4.41 2.07 -2.22
CA HIS A 40 -3.35 1.74 -3.14
C HIS A 40 -2.97 0.26 -3.02
N TYR A 41 -2.40 -0.31 -4.06
CA TYR A 41 -1.81 -1.63 -4.02
C TYR A 41 -0.40 -1.64 -4.61
N GLY A 42 0.46 -2.49 -4.05
CA GLY A 42 1.81 -2.74 -4.53
C GLY A 42 2.08 -4.23 -4.66
N ARG A 43 3.07 -4.58 -5.48
CA ARG A 43 3.62 -5.94 -5.54
C ARG A 43 4.92 -5.98 -4.72
N LEU A 44 4.91 -6.78 -3.65
CA LEU A 44 6.04 -6.98 -2.76
C LEU A 44 6.54 -8.41 -2.93
N ASP A 45 7.66 -8.62 -3.63
CA ASP A 45 8.21 -9.96 -3.93
C ASP A 45 7.15 -10.91 -4.54
N GLY A 46 6.43 -10.41 -5.55
CA GLY A 46 5.33 -11.13 -6.21
C GLY A 46 4.02 -11.22 -5.40
N ALA A 47 4.02 -10.90 -4.10
CA ALA A 47 2.79 -10.85 -3.31
C ALA A 47 2.07 -9.52 -3.52
N ILE A 48 0.76 -9.57 -3.76
CA ILE A 48 -0.08 -8.37 -3.80
C ILE A 48 -0.35 -7.92 -2.35
N ALA A 49 0.02 -6.67 -2.07
CA ALA A 49 -0.33 -5.96 -0.86
C ALA A 49 -1.29 -4.83 -1.22
N VAL A 50 -2.40 -4.69 -0.50
CA VAL A 50 -3.38 -3.60 -0.71
C VAL A 50 -3.55 -2.84 0.59
N PHE A 51 -3.39 -1.53 0.56
CA PHE A 51 -3.64 -0.64 1.69
C PHE A 51 -4.84 0.24 1.34
N TYR A 52 -5.90 0.18 2.14
CA TYR A 52 -7.20 0.73 1.75
C TYR A 52 -8.02 1.20 2.93
N ARG A 53 -9.00 2.08 2.67
CA ARG A 53 -10.02 2.46 3.62
C ARG A 53 -11.32 1.72 3.35
N PHE A 54 -11.91 1.15 4.40
CA PHE A 54 -13.22 0.52 4.36
C PHE A 54 -13.97 0.83 5.66
N GLU A 55 -15.24 1.24 5.55
CA GLU A 55 -16.09 1.61 6.70
C GLU A 55 -15.43 2.60 7.69
N GLY A 56 -14.63 3.52 7.17
CA GLY A 56 -13.96 4.55 7.97
C GLY A 56 -12.61 4.14 8.56
N ASP A 57 -12.24 2.86 8.50
CA ASP A 57 -10.98 2.34 9.02
C ASP A 57 -9.97 2.01 7.91
N LEU A 58 -8.68 2.07 8.24
CA LEU A 58 -7.59 1.64 7.35
C LEU A 58 -7.31 0.15 7.53
N PHE A 59 -7.04 -0.54 6.42
CA PHE A 59 -6.76 -1.96 6.36
C PHE A 59 -5.59 -2.25 5.44
N VAL A 60 -4.93 -3.37 5.72
CA VAL A 60 -3.95 -3.99 4.82
C VAL A 60 -4.44 -5.38 4.42
N TRP A 61 -4.48 -5.65 3.13
CA TRP A 61 -4.59 -7.00 2.59
C TRP A 61 -3.21 -7.50 2.22
N LEU A 62 -2.80 -8.65 2.74
CA LEU A 62 -1.52 -9.28 2.42
C LEU A 62 -1.66 -10.79 2.55
N ARG A 63 -1.16 -11.55 1.57
CA ARG A 63 -1.17 -13.03 1.58
C ARG A 63 -2.55 -13.64 1.89
N GLY A 64 -3.59 -13.09 1.27
CA GLY A 64 -4.94 -13.67 1.32
C GLY A 64 -5.75 -13.34 2.57
N ARG A 65 -5.31 -12.37 3.38
CA ARG A 65 -6.02 -11.95 4.60
C ARG A 65 -6.00 -10.43 4.71
N SER A 66 -7.01 -9.90 5.40
CA SER A 66 -7.11 -8.49 5.76
C SER A 66 -6.88 -8.29 7.26
N TRP A 67 -6.21 -7.19 7.61
CA TRP A 67 -6.05 -6.73 8.98
C TRP A 67 -6.30 -5.23 9.06
N ARG A 68 -6.89 -4.78 10.16
CA ARG A 68 -6.95 -3.36 10.48
C ARG A 68 -5.52 -2.84 10.62
N ALA A 69 -5.20 -1.79 9.88
CA ALA A 69 -3.88 -1.21 9.84
C ALA A 69 -3.73 -0.18 10.97
N THR A 70 -2.81 -0.45 11.89
CA THR A 70 -2.42 0.47 12.97
C THR A 70 -0.90 0.40 13.13
N THR A 71 -0.31 1.41 13.78
CA THR A 71 1.13 1.44 14.09
C THR A 71 1.59 0.27 14.97
N SER A 72 0.70 -0.30 15.78
CA SER A 72 0.98 -1.47 16.62
C SER A 72 0.96 -2.79 15.83
N PHE A 73 0.15 -2.85 14.78
CA PHE A 73 -0.06 -4.09 14.01
C PHE A 73 0.82 -4.20 12.78
N LEU A 74 1.16 -3.08 12.14
CA LEU A 74 1.91 -3.08 10.89
C LEU A 74 3.23 -2.34 11.09
N LYS A 75 4.32 -3.04 10.83
CA LYS A 75 5.69 -2.53 10.93
C LYS A 75 6.40 -2.68 9.62
N TRP A 76 7.09 -1.63 9.21
CA TRP A 76 8.05 -1.66 8.13
C TRP A 76 9.46 -1.60 8.71
N ARG A 77 10.39 -2.33 8.10
CA ARG A 77 11.82 -2.27 8.43
C ARG A 77 12.65 -2.40 7.16
N ARG A 78 13.81 -1.73 7.14
CA ARG A 78 14.78 -1.80 6.06
C ARG A 78 16.14 -2.25 6.60
N ASP A 79 16.80 -3.12 5.85
CA ASP A 79 18.16 -3.61 6.07
C ASP A 79 18.91 -3.62 4.74
N GLY A 80 19.72 -2.57 4.51
CA GLY A 80 20.34 -2.32 3.20
C GLY A 80 19.29 -2.13 2.09
N ALA A 81 19.41 -2.93 1.02
CA ALA A 81 18.50 -2.92 -0.12
C ALA A 81 17.22 -3.78 0.07
N LYS A 82 17.02 -4.33 1.26
CA LYS A 82 15.86 -5.18 1.57
C LYS A 82 14.93 -4.45 2.53
N SER A 83 13.69 -4.28 2.12
CA SER A 83 12.60 -3.86 3.00
C SER A 83 11.75 -5.05 3.40
N GLN A 84 11.06 -4.93 4.52
CA GLN A 84 10.10 -5.92 4.98
C GLN A 84 8.88 -5.27 5.59
N LEU A 85 7.71 -5.68 5.13
CA LEU A 85 6.43 -5.34 5.71
C LEU A 85 5.98 -6.50 6.60
N VAL A 86 5.72 -6.22 7.88
CA VAL A 86 5.35 -7.21 8.89
C VAL A 86 4.00 -6.84 9.49
N VAL A 87 3.07 -7.79 9.46
CA VAL A 87 1.81 -7.73 10.20
C VAL A 87 1.94 -8.62 11.43
N SER A 88 1.75 -8.07 12.62
CA SER A 88 1.77 -8.81 13.89
C SER A 88 0.56 -8.43 14.74
N ASP A 89 -0.03 -9.40 15.44
CA ASP A 89 -0.80 -9.09 16.65
C ASP A 89 0.12 -9.32 17.86
N GLY A 90 -0.20 -8.83 19.05
CA GLY A 90 0.66 -8.97 20.23
C GLY A 90 1.12 -10.41 20.58
N GLY A 91 0.62 -11.45 19.89
CA GLY A 91 1.08 -12.83 19.97
C GLY A 91 2.07 -13.27 18.88
N GLY A 92 2.57 -12.38 18.03
CA GLY A 92 3.63 -12.65 17.04
C GLY A 92 3.27 -12.28 15.60
N ALA A 93 4.23 -12.48 14.68
CA ALA A 93 4.05 -12.18 13.26
C ALA A 93 2.98 -13.08 12.62
N LYS A 94 1.98 -12.48 11.97
CA LYS A 94 0.91 -13.16 11.23
C LYS A 94 1.21 -13.25 9.74
N ALA A 95 1.81 -12.21 9.21
CA ALA A 95 2.28 -12.17 7.83
C ALA A 95 3.54 -11.31 7.77
N ALA A 96 4.46 -11.69 6.91
CA ALA A 96 5.61 -10.86 6.60
C ALA A 96 5.96 -11.08 5.13
N VAL A 97 6.36 -10.02 4.47
CA VAL A 97 6.90 -10.10 3.11
C VAL A 97 8.15 -9.24 3.05
N ALA A 98 9.27 -9.87 2.72
CA ALA A 98 10.53 -9.20 2.45
C ALA A 98 10.61 -8.98 0.93
N TYR A 99 11.13 -7.84 0.52
CA TYR A 99 11.23 -7.46 -0.87
C TYR A 99 12.46 -6.59 -1.08
N GLU A 100 13.00 -6.63 -2.28
CA GLU A 100 14.05 -5.71 -2.69
C GLU A 100 13.41 -4.35 -2.98
N THR A 101 14.09 -3.31 -2.55
CA THR A 101 13.72 -1.94 -2.89
C THR A 101 14.81 -1.36 -3.74
N GLU A 102 14.42 -0.68 -4.80
CA GLU A 102 15.36 0.19 -5.49
C GLU A 102 15.80 1.25 -4.48
N SER A 103 17.11 1.30 -4.21
CA SER A 103 17.69 2.43 -3.49
C SER A 103 17.31 3.68 -4.29
N GLY A 104 16.62 4.62 -3.64
CA GLY A 104 16.17 5.87 -4.25
C GLY A 104 17.26 6.42 -5.15
N ILE A 105 16.87 6.84 -6.35
CA ILE A 105 17.79 7.30 -7.39
C ILE A 105 18.66 8.40 -6.76
N GLU A 106 19.93 8.08 -6.47
CA GLU A 106 20.86 8.92 -5.71
C GLU A 106 21.11 10.30 -6.38
N HIS A 107 20.59 10.45 -7.61
CA HIS A 107 20.66 11.64 -8.46
C HIS A 107 19.35 11.90 -9.25
N ASP A 108 18.15 11.66 -8.69
CA ASP A 108 16.92 12.09 -9.37
C ASP A 108 16.85 13.63 -9.39
N PRO A 109 16.89 14.28 -10.57
CA PRO A 109 16.77 15.73 -10.66
C PRO A 109 15.33 16.22 -10.45
N THR A 110 14.36 15.32 -10.28
CA THR A 110 12.95 15.68 -10.12
C THR A 110 12.73 16.22 -8.70
N PRO A 111 12.46 17.52 -8.55
CA PRO A 111 12.15 18.07 -7.23
C PRO A 111 10.87 17.39 -6.71
N PHE A 112 10.80 17.14 -5.40
CA PHE A 112 9.65 16.58 -4.66
C PHE A 112 9.46 15.05 -4.68
N VAL A 113 10.40 14.29 -5.22
CA VAL A 113 10.37 12.83 -5.08
C VAL A 113 10.89 12.44 -3.69
N GLU A 114 10.09 11.70 -2.92
CA GLU A 114 10.45 11.20 -1.60
C GLU A 114 10.71 9.69 -1.64
N ASP A 115 11.48 9.17 -0.68
CA ASP A 115 11.78 7.72 -0.58
C ASP A 115 10.51 6.85 -0.50
N GLU A 116 9.43 7.39 0.04
CA GLU A 116 8.16 6.67 0.13
C GLU A 116 7.51 6.43 -1.23
N ASP A 117 7.76 7.28 -2.24
CA ASP A 117 7.20 7.13 -3.59
C ASP A 117 7.69 5.86 -4.30
N PHE A 118 8.80 5.29 -3.82
CA PHE A 118 9.42 4.08 -4.38
C PHE A 118 9.28 2.84 -3.47
N ASP A 119 8.78 3.00 -2.26
CA ASP A 119 8.67 1.90 -1.30
C ASP A 119 7.26 1.88 -0.69
N PHE A 120 6.43 0.97 -1.21
CA PHE A 120 5.05 0.80 -0.76
C PHE A 120 4.94 0.53 0.75
N GLY A 121 5.86 -0.25 1.33
CA GLY A 121 5.80 -0.51 2.77
C GLY A 121 6.20 0.70 3.60
N LEU A 122 7.16 1.50 3.13
CA LEU A 122 7.52 2.78 3.73
C LEU A 122 6.34 3.76 3.67
N TYR A 123 5.70 3.88 2.51
CA TYR A 123 4.47 4.68 2.34
C TYR A 123 3.40 4.28 3.36
N VAL A 124 3.07 2.99 3.46
CA VAL A 124 2.06 2.53 4.43
C VAL A 124 2.50 2.87 5.85
N SER A 125 3.77 2.68 6.19
CA SER A 125 4.31 3.02 7.50
C SER A 125 4.17 4.52 7.80
N ASN A 126 4.56 5.39 6.86
CA ASN A 126 4.48 6.84 7.03
C ASN A 126 3.04 7.31 7.19
N VAL A 127 2.11 6.78 6.38
CA VAL A 127 0.67 7.09 6.54
C VAL A 127 0.19 6.72 7.93
N LEU A 128 0.55 5.55 8.46
CA LEU A 128 0.08 5.12 9.78
C LEU A 128 0.71 5.89 10.95
N ASN A 129 1.93 6.40 10.79
CA ASN A 129 2.63 7.19 11.81
C ASN A 129 2.24 8.68 11.80
N ASP A 130 1.45 9.12 10.82
CA ASP A 130 0.90 10.47 10.72
C ASP A 130 -0.61 10.44 10.98
N GLU A 131 -1.04 10.95 12.14
CA GLU A 131 -2.44 10.97 12.53
C GLU A 131 -3.31 11.80 11.59
N GLU A 132 -2.80 12.95 11.10
CA GLU A 132 -3.54 13.80 10.18
C GLU A 132 -3.72 13.08 8.83
N ARG A 133 -2.63 12.54 8.28
CA ARG A 133 -2.66 11.81 6.99
C ARG A 133 -3.52 10.56 7.08
N SER A 134 -3.36 9.76 8.14
CA SER A 134 -4.18 8.56 8.36
C SER A 134 -5.65 8.88 8.56
N SER A 135 -6.01 10.03 9.14
CA SER A 135 -7.40 10.43 9.27
C SER A 135 -8.01 10.80 7.91
N ARG A 136 -7.31 11.57 7.07
CA ARG A 136 -7.88 12.17 5.84
C ARG A 136 -7.80 11.28 4.60
N ILE A 137 -6.84 10.37 4.54
CA ILE A 137 -6.58 9.63 3.29
C ILE A 137 -7.78 8.76 2.89
N TYR A 138 -8.18 8.81 1.62
CA TYR A 138 -9.31 8.06 1.05
C TYR A 138 -10.71 8.37 1.61
N GLN A 139 -10.91 9.55 2.20
CA GLN A 139 -12.19 9.98 2.78
C GLN A 139 -13.15 10.70 1.82
N GLU A 140 -12.97 10.57 0.50
CA GLU A 140 -13.89 11.14 -0.50
C GLU A 140 -15.36 10.65 -0.36
#